data_AF-A0A2M7XBN8-F1
#
_entry.id   AF-A0A2M7XBN8-F1
#
_cell.length_a   1.000
_cell.length_b   1.000
_cell.length_c   1.000
_cell.angle_alpha   90.00
_cell.angle_beta   90.00
_cell.angle_gamma   90.00
#
_symmetry.space_group_name_H-M   'P 1'
#
loop_
_entity.id
_entity.type
_entity.pdbx_description
1 polymer ?
#
loop_
_entity_poly.entity_id
_entity_poly.type
_entity_poly.pdbx_seq_one_letter_code
_entity_poly.pdbx_strand_id
1 'polypeptide(L)'
;MAPIALAMNKGSHLGFKSSFVHLKAQLPKARGFIWIMFIQSLLIMIGFVFFIIPGVLMAIWWSQSLFVYLKEGKRGMAALERSYELMRGYGWYYFYMLIPVVFVILAIIVPSILVIFLLPISYLVLILAATPLMWVYYYHLFERIVRLNQQSARSMIAAKYKWSLVGAFVLYYVILLGSVGLSSALWGSVLETKDSIGNDGSDSFNFDTWDTDDLYNPSETSDNELSEEELAEIEAWLEEIEGMSDEEFQEYLNSLER
;
A
#
# COMPACT_ATOMS: atom_id res chain seq x y z
N MET A 1 24.98 6.35 -23.77
CA MET A 1 24.54 5.02 -23.27
C MET A 1 25.64 4.35 -22.42
N ALA A 2 26.23 5.07 -21.46
CA ALA A 2 27.38 4.58 -20.67
C ALA A 2 27.14 4.27 -19.16
N PRO A 3 26.00 4.59 -18.49
CA PRO A 3 25.91 4.35 -17.04
C PRO A 3 25.42 2.94 -16.65
N ILE A 4 24.92 2.12 -17.58
CA ILE A 4 24.34 0.80 -17.24
C ILE A 4 25.41 -0.29 -17.18
N ALA A 5 26.46 -0.20 -18.00
CA ALA A 5 27.52 -1.20 -18.05
C ALA A 5 28.41 -1.22 -16.77
N LEU A 6 28.42 -0.13 -16.00
CA LEU A 6 29.24 -0.02 -14.79
C LEU A 6 28.55 -0.61 -13.55
N ALA A 7 27.26 -0.92 -13.63
CA ALA A 7 26.48 -1.47 -12.51
C ALA A 7 26.46 -3.01 -12.46
N MET A 8 26.89 -3.71 -13.52
CA MET A 8 26.80 -5.17 -13.60
C MET A 8 28.07 -5.93 -13.15
N ASN A 9 29.16 -5.24 -12.78
CA ASN A 9 30.45 -5.90 -12.48
C ASN A 9 30.90 -5.80 -11.00
N LYS A 10 29.98 -5.59 -10.06
CA LYS A 10 30.28 -5.75 -8.64
C LYS A 10 29.27 -6.71 -8.04
N GLY A 11 29.77 -7.83 -7.52
CA GLY A 11 29.04 -8.73 -6.64
C GLY A 11 28.65 -8.02 -5.35
N SER A 12 27.68 -7.11 -5.45
CA SER A 12 27.17 -6.36 -4.31
C SER A 12 26.26 -7.28 -3.52
N HIS A 13 26.79 -7.76 -2.40
CA HIS A 13 26.02 -8.00 -1.20
C HIS A 13 25.22 -6.70 -0.95
N LEU A 14 23.99 -6.62 -1.47
CA LEU A 14 23.05 -5.53 -1.23
C LEU A 14 22.56 -5.68 0.20
N GLY A 15 23.47 -5.45 1.15
CA GLY A 15 23.14 -5.42 2.55
C GLY A 15 22.07 -4.36 2.78
N PHE A 16 21.01 -4.72 3.48
CA PHE A 16 19.90 -3.82 3.83
C PHE A 16 20.36 -2.42 4.26
N LYS A 17 21.49 -2.32 4.99
CA LYS A 17 22.12 -1.06 5.40
C LYS A 17 22.55 -0.14 4.23
N SER A 18 23.07 -0.65 3.12
CA SER A 18 23.50 0.20 1.99
C SER A 18 22.30 0.76 1.22
N SER A 19 21.22 0.00 1.09
CA SER A 19 19.94 0.48 0.54
C SER A 19 19.34 1.62 1.38
N PHE A 20 19.43 1.54 2.71
CA PHE A 20 18.98 2.61 3.61
C PHE A 20 19.80 3.90 3.45
N VAL A 21 21.12 3.80 3.25
CA VAL A 21 21.98 4.98 3.00
C VAL A 21 21.62 5.65 1.67
N HIS A 22 21.37 4.86 0.61
CA HIS A 22 20.92 5.41 -0.68
C HIS A 22 19.52 6.02 -0.63
N LEU A 23 18.60 5.45 0.15
CA LEU A 23 17.28 6.02 0.43
C LEU A 23 17.39 7.35 1.19
N LYS A 24 18.21 7.39 2.24
CA LYS A 24 18.42 8.59 3.07
C LYS A 24 19.06 9.73 2.26
N ALA A 25 19.98 9.40 1.35
CA ALA A 25 20.56 10.37 0.42
C ALA A 25 19.55 10.93 -0.60
N GLN A 26 18.44 10.24 -0.85
CA GLN A 26 17.36 10.68 -1.76
C GLN A 26 16.21 11.44 -1.05
N LEU A 27 16.13 11.41 0.28
CA LEU A 27 15.19 12.22 1.08
C LEU A 27 15.12 13.72 0.70
N PRO A 28 16.22 14.44 0.42
CA PRO A 28 16.11 15.84 0.01
C PRO A 28 15.38 16.02 -1.33
N LYS A 29 15.35 14.99 -2.19
CA LYS A 29 14.51 14.99 -3.40
C LYS A 29 13.04 14.67 -3.09
N ALA A 30 12.76 13.88 -2.05
CA ALA A 30 11.38 13.64 -1.60
C ALA A 30 10.72 14.92 -1.06
N ARG A 31 11.48 15.82 -0.41
CA ARG A 31 10.94 17.11 0.05
C ARG A 31 10.41 17.97 -1.11
N GLY A 32 11.17 18.04 -2.21
CA GLY A 32 10.75 18.78 -3.41
C GLY A 32 9.52 18.17 -4.07
N PHE A 33 9.41 16.83 -4.05
CA PHE A 33 8.24 16.10 -4.53
C PHE A 33 6.98 16.44 -3.73
N ILE A 34 7.06 16.37 -2.39
CA ILE A 34 5.93 16.67 -1.50
C ILE A 34 5.48 18.13 -1.71
N TRP A 35 6.43 19.04 -1.86
CA TRP A 35 6.13 20.44 -2.11
C TRP A 35 5.40 20.68 -3.44
N ILE A 36 5.79 19.99 -4.52
CA ILE A 36 5.11 20.09 -5.81
C ILE A 36 3.70 19.51 -5.72
N MET A 37 3.54 18.34 -5.09
CA MET A 37 2.24 17.73 -4.87
C MET A 37 1.30 18.65 -4.09
N PHE A 38 1.82 19.33 -3.05
CA PHE A 38 1.07 20.29 -2.25
C PHE A 38 0.63 21.51 -3.05
N ILE A 39 1.52 22.11 -3.85
CA ILE A 39 1.17 23.23 -4.72
C ILE A 39 0.15 22.77 -5.76
N GLN A 40 0.39 21.64 -6.42
CA GLN A 40 -0.50 21.10 -7.43
C GLN A 40 -1.90 20.85 -6.87
N SER A 41 -2.03 20.24 -5.69
CA SER A 41 -3.33 19.99 -5.08
C SER A 41 -4.07 21.28 -4.75
N LEU A 42 -3.36 22.30 -4.26
CA LEU A 42 -3.95 23.61 -3.97
C LEU A 42 -4.50 24.27 -5.24
N LEU A 43 -3.72 24.30 -6.34
CA LEU A 43 -4.20 24.89 -7.59
C LEU A 43 -5.35 24.10 -8.21
N ILE A 44 -5.32 22.77 -8.14
CA ILE A 44 -6.42 21.92 -8.60
C ILE A 44 -7.69 22.20 -7.79
N MET A 45 -7.56 22.29 -6.46
CA MET A 45 -8.67 22.62 -5.57
C MET A 45 -9.29 23.97 -5.92
N ILE A 46 -8.46 25.00 -6.16
CA ILE A 46 -8.93 26.31 -6.63
C ILE A 46 -9.67 26.15 -7.97
N GLY A 47 -9.12 25.38 -8.91
CA GLY A 47 -9.79 25.09 -10.19
C GLY A 47 -11.18 24.49 -10.00
N PHE A 48 -11.33 23.52 -9.09
CA PHE A 48 -12.62 22.90 -8.76
C PHE A 48 -13.59 23.83 -8.04
N VAL A 49 -13.09 24.74 -7.19
CA VAL A 49 -13.92 25.76 -6.52
C VAL A 49 -14.55 26.70 -7.54
N PHE A 50 -13.83 27.05 -8.61
CA PHE A 50 -14.41 27.85 -9.68
C PHE A 50 -15.42 27.04 -10.51
N PHE A 51 -15.05 25.87 -11.04
CA PHE A 51 -15.98 24.94 -11.73
C PHE A 51 -15.33 23.54 -11.90
N ILE A 52 -16.14 22.49 -12.07
CA ILE A 52 -15.65 21.11 -12.30
C ILE A 52 -14.79 21.01 -13.56
N ILE A 53 -15.21 21.61 -14.68
CA ILE A 53 -14.52 21.53 -15.96
C ILE A 53 -13.09 22.14 -15.90
N PRO A 54 -12.89 23.39 -15.44
CA PRO A 54 -11.54 23.95 -15.31
C PRO A 54 -10.70 23.20 -14.27
N GLY A 55 -11.29 22.68 -13.19
CA GLY A 55 -10.59 21.82 -12.23
C GLY A 55 -10.00 20.57 -12.88
N VAL A 56 -10.78 19.86 -13.70
CA VAL A 56 -10.31 18.66 -14.43
C VAL A 56 -9.24 19.01 -15.46
N LEU A 57 -9.38 20.10 -16.21
CA LEU A 57 -8.37 20.53 -17.18
C LEU A 57 -7.03 20.89 -16.51
N MET A 58 -7.09 21.58 -15.38
CA MET A 58 -5.92 21.91 -14.56
C MET A 58 -5.24 20.65 -14.00
N ALA A 59 -6.03 19.70 -13.50
CA ALA A 59 -5.52 18.42 -13.01
C ALA A 59 -4.80 17.64 -14.12
N ILE A 60 -5.37 17.64 -15.32
CA ILE A 60 -4.75 17.07 -16.51
C ILE A 60 -3.42 17.76 -16.81
N TRP A 61 -3.39 19.09 -16.92
CA TRP A 61 -2.17 19.83 -17.28
C TRP A 61 -1.02 19.65 -16.29
N TRP A 62 -1.32 19.56 -15.00
CA TRP A 62 -0.30 19.42 -13.97
C TRP A 62 -0.01 17.97 -13.56
N SER A 63 -0.75 16.99 -14.08
CA SER A 63 -0.47 15.56 -13.88
C SER A 63 0.98 15.16 -14.25
N GLN A 64 1.62 15.89 -15.17
CA GLN A 64 2.97 15.59 -15.65
C GLN A 64 4.07 16.35 -14.92
N SER A 65 3.71 17.27 -14.01
CA SER A 65 4.66 18.05 -13.22
C SER A 65 5.60 17.15 -12.41
N LEU A 66 5.08 16.00 -11.99
CA LEU A 66 5.83 14.97 -11.29
C LEU A 66 6.95 14.37 -12.13
N PHE A 67 6.66 14.00 -13.36
CA PHE A 67 7.65 13.44 -14.27
C PHE A 67 8.66 14.49 -14.72
N VAL A 68 8.24 15.75 -14.86
CA VAL A 68 9.15 16.88 -15.11
C VAL A 68 10.11 17.08 -13.93
N TYR A 69 9.63 17.00 -12.69
CA TYR A 69 10.52 17.04 -11.51
C TYR A 69 11.54 15.91 -11.53
N LEU A 70 11.11 14.69 -11.83
CA LEU A 70 11.97 13.51 -11.81
C LEU A 70 12.99 13.49 -12.97
N LYS A 71 12.59 13.87 -14.19
CA LYS A 71 13.47 13.86 -15.38
C LYS A 71 14.25 15.15 -15.58
N GLU A 72 13.63 16.31 -15.40
CA GLU A 72 14.26 17.62 -15.66
C GLU A 72 14.82 18.28 -14.39
N GLY A 73 14.49 17.78 -13.19
CA GLY A 73 14.99 18.35 -11.92
C GLY A 73 14.41 19.72 -11.55
N LYS A 74 13.44 20.24 -12.32
CA LYS A 74 12.77 21.52 -12.07
C LYS A 74 11.88 21.41 -10.84
N ARG A 75 11.89 22.41 -9.95
CA ARG A 75 11.17 22.39 -8.66
C ARG A 75 10.05 23.43 -8.58
N GLY A 76 9.06 23.16 -7.74
CA GLY A 76 7.99 24.11 -7.40
C GLY A 76 7.21 24.59 -8.64
N MET A 77 6.97 25.89 -8.74
CA MET A 77 6.19 26.50 -9.84
C MET A 77 6.83 26.28 -11.21
N ALA A 78 8.17 26.25 -11.31
CA ALA A 78 8.86 26.01 -12.58
C ALA A 78 8.59 24.59 -13.14
N ALA A 79 8.29 23.62 -12.27
CA ALA A 79 7.87 22.28 -12.70
C ALA A 79 6.45 22.29 -13.27
N LEU A 80 5.54 23.06 -12.66
CA LEU A 80 4.16 23.19 -13.11
C LEU A 80 4.06 23.96 -14.43
N GLU A 81 4.77 25.08 -14.56
CA GLU A 81 4.83 25.87 -15.80
C GLU A 81 5.37 25.02 -16.94
N ARG A 82 6.46 24.28 -16.70
CA ARG A 82 6.99 23.37 -17.70
C ARG A 82 6.00 22.26 -18.07
N SER A 83 5.29 21.68 -17.10
CA SER A 83 4.24 20.69 -17.37
C SER A 83 3.14 21.27 -18.26
N TYR A 84 2.76 22.53 -18.02
CA TYR A 84 1.78 23.23 -18.83
C TYR A 84 2.28 23.49 -20.25
N GLU A 85 3.53 23.93 -20.43
CA GLU A 85 4.14 24.09 -21.75
C GLU A 85 4.16 22.78 -22.55
N LEU A 86 4.44 21.66 -21.88
CA LEU A 86 4.43 20.33 -22.52
C LEU A 86 3.03 19.94 -23.01
N MET A 87 1.98 20.42 -22.34
CA MET A 87 0.59 20.14 -22.68
C MET A 87 -0.06 21.18 -23.59
N ARG A 88 0.52 22.37 -23.70
CA ARG A 88 -0.04 23.49 -24.46
C ARG A 88 -0.09 23.12 -25.95
N GLY A 89 -1.31 22.99 -26.46
CA GLY A 89 -1.57 22.55 -27.84
C GLY A 89 -1.92 21.06 -27.98
N TYR A 90 -1.70 20.24 -26.93
CA TYR A 90 -1.98 18.80 -26.94
C TYR A 90 -2.97 18.33 -25.86
N GLY A 91 -3.54 19.26 -25.08
CA GLY A 91 -4.47 18.94 -23.99
C GLY A 91 -5.67 18.10 -24.44
N TRP A 92 -6.25 18.38 -25.61
CA TRP A 92 -7.36 17.58 -26.16
C TRP A 92 -6.93 16.17 -26.55
N TYR A 93 -5.74 16.00 -27.12
CA TYR A 93 -5.18 14.68 -27.43
C TYR A 93 -4.99 13.86 -26.15
N TYR A 94 -4.46 14.48 -25.10
CA TYR A 94 -4.30 13.85 -23.80
C TYR A 94 -5.64 13.47 -23.17
N PHE A 95 -6.65 14.33 -23.29
CA PHE A 95 -8.02 14.05 -22.83
C PHE A 95 -8.59 12.78 -23.48
N TYR A 96 -8.53 12.68 -24.82
CA TYR A 96 -8.99 11.46 -25.52
C TYR A 96 -8.19 10.21 -25.16
N MET A 97 -6.90 10.37 -24.88
CA MET A 97 -6.04 9.25 -24.45
C MET A 97 -6.34 8.80 -23.02
N LEU A 98 -6.86 9.69 -22.17
CA LEU A 98 -7.30 9.39 -20.81
C LEU A 98 -8.66 8.68 -20.75
N ILE A 99 -9.55 8.89 -21.72
CA ILE A 99 -10.86 8.24 -21.77
C ILE A 99 -10.80 6.73 -21.48
N PRO A 100 -9.99 5.91 -22.20
CA PRO A 100 -9.93 4.48 -21.92
C PRO A 100 -9.44 4.18 -20.50
N VAL A 101 -8.54 4.98 -19.95
CA VAL A 101 -8.06 4.84 -18.57
C VAL A 101 -9.21 5.06 -17.59
N VAL A 102 -10.01 6.10 -17.80
CA VAL A 102 -11.19 6.38 -16.98
C VAL A 102 -12.18 5.22 -17.05
N PHE A 103 -12.42 4.66 -18.24
CA PHE A 103 -13.27 3.47 -18.39
C PHE A 103 -12.73 2.25 -17.66
N VAL A 104 -11.41 1.99 -17.71
CA VAL A 104 -10.79 0.90 -16.94
C VAL A 104 -10.95 1.14 -15.43
N ILE A 105 -10.70 2.37 -14.97
CA ILE A 105 -10.87 2.74 -13.55
C ILE A 105 -12.34 2.55 -13.13
N LEU A 106 -13.30 2.98 -13.94
CA LEU A 106 -14.73 2.78 -13.66
C LEU A 106 -15.11 1.29 -13.66
N ALA A 107 -14.61 0.53 -14.63
CA ALA A 107 -14.80 -0.92 -14.69
C ALA A 107 -14.20 -1.64 -13.48
N ILE A 108 -13.19 -1.06 -12.83
CA ILE A 108 -12.64 -1.54 -11.57
C ILE A 108 -13.50 -1.11 -10.38
N ILE A 109 -13.73 0.20 -10.24
CA ILE A 109 -14.35 0.79 -9.05
C ILE A 109 -15.82 0.36 -8.91
N VAL A 110 -16.60 0.39 -10.00
CA VAL A 110 -18.05 0.11 -9.95
C VAL A 110 -18.36 -1.28 -9.39
N PRO A 111 -17.80 -2.39 -9.90
CA PRO A 111 -18.01 -3.70 -9.28
C PRO A 111 -17.33 -3.81 -7.91
N SER A 112 -16.22 -3.10 -7.69
CA SER A 112 -15.55 -3.10 -6.39
C SER A 112 -16.42 -2.53 -5.28
N ILE A 113 -17.25 -1.52 -5.54
CA ILE A 113 -18.18 -0.98 -4.53
C ILE A 113 -19.12 -2.07 -4.01
N LEU A 114 -19.59 -2.97 -4.89
CA LEU A 114 -20.44 -4.09 -4.50
C LEU A 114 -19.65 -5.17 -3.73
N VAL A 115 -18.42 -5.45 -4.14
CA VAL A 115 -17.58 -6.51 -3.56
C VAL A 115 -16.92 -6.08 -2.24
N ILE A 116 -16.63 -4.80 -2.04
CA ILE A 116 -16.02 -4.26 -0.81
C ILE A 116 -16.81 -4.65 0.44
N PHE A 117 -18.14 -4.65 0.34
CA PHE A 117 -19.01 -5.03 1.47
C PHE A 117 -19.03 -6.54 1.75
N LEU A 118 -18.74 -7.39 0.76
CA LEU A 118 -18.77 -8.84 0.89
C LEU A 118 -17.38 -9.45 1.17
N LEU A 119 -16.32 -8.92 0.56
CA LEU A 119 -14.99 -9.55 0.52
C LEU A 119 -13.86 -8.49 0.49
N PRO A 120 -13.56 -7.81 1.61
CA PRO A 120 -12.61 -6.69 1.66
C PRO A 120 -11.18 -7.08 1.24
N ILE A 121 -10.78 -8.34 1.49
CA ILE A 121 -9.44 -8.86 1.13
C ILE A 121 -9.27 -8.91 -0.40
N SER A 122 -10.31 -9.32 -1.14
CA SER A 122 -10.25 -9.44 -2.60
C SER A 122 -10.01 -8.08 -3.29
N TYR A 123 -10.59 -7.02 -2.74
CA TYR A 123 -10.40 -5.64 -3.22
C TYR A 123 -8.96 -5.15 -3.02
N LEU A 124 -8.34 -5.45 -1.89
CA LEU A 124 -6.95 -5.06 -1.62
C LEU A 124 -5.96 -5.71 -2.60
N VAL A 125 -6.13 -7.00 -2.88
CA VAL A 125 -5.32 -7.73 -3.87
C VAL A 125 -5.42 -7.09 -5.25
N LEU A 126 -6.64 -6.69 -5.63
CA LEU A 126 -6.92 -6.08 -6.93
C LEU A 126 -6.27 -4.70 -7.07
N ILE A 127 -6.38 -3.82 -6.06
CA ILE A 127 -5.68 -2.52 -6.07
C ILE A 127 -4.17 -2.73 -6.14
N LEU A 128 -3.65 -3.65 -5.33
CA LEU A 128 -2.21 -3.92 -5.26
C LEU A 128 -1.67 -4.38 -6.63
N ALA A 129 -2.42 -5.19 -7.37
CA ALA A 129 -2.08 -5.64 -8.71
C ALA A 129 -2.24 -4.54 -9.78
N ALA A 130 -3.29 -3.72 -9.70
CA ALA A 130 -3.59 -2.68 -10.69
C ALA A 130 -2.63 -1.48 -10.62
N THR A 131 -2.15 -1.13 -9.42
CA THR A 131 -1.31 0.04 -9.19
C THR A 131 -0.01 0.06 -10.01
N PRO A 132 0.85 -0.98 -10.00
CA PRO A 132 2.09 -0.96 -10.79
C PRO A 132 1.82 -0.88 -12.31
N LEU A 133 0.77 -1.54 -12.80
CA LEU A 133 0.36 -1.45 -14.20
C LEU A 133 -0.04 -0.02 -14.59
N MET A 134 -0.79 0.65 -13.72
CA MET A 134 -1.17 2.05 -13.91
C MET A 134 0.06 2.96 -13.97
N TRP A 135 1.04 2.78 -13.09
CA TRP A 135 2.29 3.55 -13.12
C TRP A 135 3.06 3.37 -14.43
N VAL A 136 3.19 2.13 -14.93
CA VAL A 136 3.85 1.84 -16.21
C VAL A 136 3.11 2.52 -17.37
N TYR A 137 1.78 2.46 -17.37
CA TYR A 137 0.97 3.14 -18.37
C TYR A 137 1.16 4.66 -18.34
N TYR A 138 1.09 5.27 -17.15
CA TYR A 138 1.29 6.72 -16.96
C TYR A 138 2.69 7.15 -17.43
N TYR A 139 3.72 6.36 -17.16
CA TYR A 139 5.07 6.63 -17.64
C TYR A 139 5.16 6.64 -19.18
N HIS A 140 4.56 5.65 -19.85
CA HIS A 140 4.54 5.61 -21.32
C HIS A 140 3.73 6.75 -21.92
N LEU A 141 2.63 7.14 -21.28
CA LEU A 141 1.83 8.30 -21.65
C LEU A 141 2.67 9.58 -21.55
N PHE A 142 3.40 9.79 -20.46
CA PHE A 142 4.33 10.92 -20.29
C PHE A 142 5.37 10.96 -21.42
N GLU A 143 6.08 9.85 -21.64
CA GLU A 143 7.10 9.80 -22.69
C GLU A 143 6.55 10.08 -24.08
N ARG A 144 5.31 9.67 -24.36
CA ARG A 144 4.66 9.98 -25.63
C ARG A 144 4.42 11.48 -25.78
N ILE A 145 3.93 12.15 -24.75
CA ILE A 145 3.68 13.60 -24.80
C ILE A 145 4.99 14.36 -25.01
N VAL A 146 6.04 13.98 -24.27
CA VAL A 146 7.36 14.59 -24.43
C VAL A 146 7.87 14.40 -25.86
N ARG A 147 7.73 13.18 -26.42
CA ARG A 147 8.11 12.88 -27.81
C ARG A 147 7.29 13.67 -28.83
N LEU A 148 5.97 13.77 -28.64
CA LEU A 148 5.06 14.51 -29.53
C LEU A 148 5.31 16.01 -29.48
N ASN A 149 5.65 16.57 -28.32
CA ASN A 149 6.04 17.98 -28.23
C ASN A 149 7.37 18.26 -28.95
N GLN A 150 8.27 17.27 -29.00
CA GLN A 150 9.56 17.40 -29.69
C GLN A 150 9.48 17.12 -31.21
N GLN A 151 8.56 16.26 -31.65
CA GLN A 151 8.28 15.98 -33.06
C GLN A 151 6.98 16.66 -33.50
N SER A 152 7.08 17.85 -34.11
CA SER A 152 6.01 18.56 -34.82
C SER A 152 5.02 17.57 -35.49
N ALA A 153 3.87 17.38 -34.84
CA ALA A 153 2.99 16.26 -35.08
C ALA A 153 2.13 16.42 -36.35
N ARG A 154 2.30 15.50 -37.31
CA ARG A 154 1.30 15.31 -38.38
C ARG A 154 0.87 13.87 -38.68
N SER A 155 1.42 12.81 -38.07
CA SER A 155 1.18 11.46 -38.62
C SER A 155 1.02 10.25 -37.69
N MET A 156 0.87 10.37 -36.36
CA MET A 156 0.82 9.18 -35.49
C MET A 156 -0.51 8.94 -34.75
N ILE A 157 -1.62 8.97 -35.48
CA ILE A 157 -2.93 8.52 -34.95
C ILE A 157 -3.19 7.01 -35.21
N ALA A 158 -2.44 6.31 -36.06
CA ALA A 158 -2.89 4.99 -36.51
C ALA A 158 -2.33 3.79 -35.70
N ALA A 159 -3.27 3.08 -35.06
CA ALA A 159 -3.38 1.62 -35.00
C ALA A 159 -2.62 0.78 -33.93
N LYS A 160 -1.46 1.18 -33.39
CA LYS A 160 -0.70 0.23 -32.54
C LYS A 160 -1.19 0.04 -31.09
N TYR A 161 -2.02 0.91 -30.53
CA TYR A 161 -2.32 0.90 -29.08
C TYR A 161 -3.69 0.38 -28.66
N LYS A 162 -4.58 0.06 -29.61
CA LYS A 162 -5.87 -0.57 -29.29
C LYS A 162 -5.69 -1.92 -28.58
N TRP A 163 -4.68 -2.69 -28.98
CA TRP A 163 -4.46 -4.05 -28.48
C TRP A 163 -3.83 -4.13 -27.09
N SER A 164 -3.03 -3.14 -26.68
CA SER A 164 -2.43 -3.12 -25.33
C SER A 164 -3.48 -2.86 -24.25
N LEU A 165 -4.47 -2.02 -24.53
CA LEU A 165 -5.60 -1.76 -23.62
C LEU A 165 -6.54 -2.94 -23.52
N VAL A 166 -6.87 -3.58 -24.65
CA VAL A 166 -7.70 -4.79 -24.66
C VAL A 166 -7.00 -5.92 -23.89
N GLY A 167 -5.69 -6.11 -24.07
CA GLY A 167 -4.93 -7.10 -23.32
C GLY A 167 -4.93 -6.86 -21.80
N ALA A 168 -4.75 -5.60 -21.37
CA ALA A 168 -4.83 -5.24 -19.96
C ALA A 168 -6.23 -5.48 -19.36
N PHE A 169 -7.28 -5.21 -20.14
CA PHE A 169 -8.67 -5.42 -19.73
C PHE A 169 -9.02 -6.91 -19.61
N VAL A 170 -8.60 -7.72 -20.57
CA VAL A 170 -8.78 -9.19 -20.52
C VAL A 170 -8.03 -9.77 -19.32
N LEU A 171 -6.78 -9.35 -19.10
CA LEU A 171 -5.99 -9.78 -17.93
C LEU A 171 -6.68 -9.39 -16.62
N TYR A 172 -7.21 -8.17 -16.54
CA TYR A 172 -7.99 -7.71 -15.39
C TYR A 172 -9.22 -8.59 -15.11
N TYR A 173 -10.02 -8.90 -16.14
CA TYR A 173 -11.18 -9.77 -15.98
C TYR A 173 -10.81 -11.20 -15.56
N VAL A 174 -9.71 -11.74 -16.08
CA VAL A 174 -9.22 -13.07 -15.68
C VAL A 174 -8.83 -13.08 -14.20
N ILE A 175 -8.12 -12.05 -13.73
CA ILE A 175 -7.75 -11.92 -12.31
C ILE A 175 -9.00 -11.76 -11.44
N LEU A 176 -9.97 -10.95 -11.88
CA LEU A 176 -11.22 -10.76 -11.14
C LEU A 176 -12.01 -12.07 -11.00
N LEU A 177 -12.22 -12.80 -12.10
CA LEU A 177 -12.90 -14.10 -12.06
C LEU A 177 -12.14 -15.12 -11.21
N GLY A 178 -10.81 -15.14 -11.31
CA GLY A 178 -9.96 -15.99 -10.46
C GLY A 178 -10.11 -15.66 -8.97
N SER A 179 -10.18 -14.37 -8.63
CA SER A 179 -10.33 -13.92 -7.24
C SER A 179 -11.70 -14.29 -6.64
N VAL A 180 -12.76 -14.22 -7.43
CA VAL A 180 -14.11 -14.65 -7.03
C VAL A 180 -14.13 -16.16 -6.78
N GLY A 181 -13.54 -16.94 -7.68
CA GLY A 181 -13.43 -18.40 -7.52
C GLY A 181 -12.65 -18.78 -6.26
N LEU A 182 -11.48 -18.18 -6.04
CA LEU A 182 -10.68 -18.38 -4.82
C LEU A 182 -11.46 -18.01 -3.56
N SER A 183 -12.16 -16.88 -3.57
CA SER A 183 -12.95 -16.43 -2.42
C SER A 183 -14.10 -17.40 -2.12
N SER A 184 -14.78 -17.93 -3.13
CA SER A 184 -15.83 -18.94 -2.93
C SER A 184 -15.29 -20.26 -2.37
N ALA A 185 -14.10 -20.69 -2.80
CA ALA A 185 -13.47 -21.90 -2.28
C ALA A 185 -13.06 -21.75 -0.80
N LEU A 186 -12.48 -20.60 -0.46
CA LEU A 186 -12.14 -20.29 0.94
C LEU A 186 -13.40 -20.20 1.81
N TRP A 187 -14.46 -19.55 1.34
CA TRP A 187 -15.72 -19.50 2.09
C TRP A 187 -16.35 -20.88 2.30
N GLY A 188 -16.26 -21.77 1.30
CA GLY A 188 -16.68 -23.17 1.41
C GLY A 188 -15.93 -23.89 2.54
N SER A 189 -14.60 -23.77 2.59
CA SER A 189 -13.80 -24.40 3.65
C SER A 189 -14.11 -23.87 5.05
N VAL A 190 -14.50 -22.60 5.18
CA VAL A 190 -14.92 -22.01 6.46
C VAL A 190 -16.29 -22.52 6.92
N LEU A 191 -17.20 -22.80 5.99
CA LEU A 191 -18.50 -23.38 6.33
C LEU A 191 -18.36 -24.85 6.71
N GLU A 192 -17.50 -25.60 6.01
CA GLU A 192 -17.25 -27.01 6.29
C GLU A 192 -16.62 -27.21 7.68
N THR A 193 -15.70 -26.34 8.10
CA THR A 193 -15.15 -26.37 9.47
C THR A 193 -16.20 -25.97 10.52
N LYS A 194 -17.15 -25.09 10.19
CA LYS A 194 -18.24 -24.73 11.10
C LYS A 194 -19.20 -25.91 11.31
N ASP A 195 -19.49 -26.66 10.26
CA ASP A 195 -20.35 -27.85 10.34
C ASP A 195 -19.65 -29.01 11.08
N SER A 196 -18.33 -29.17 10.92
CA SER A 196 -17.58 -30.17 11.70
C SER A 196 -17.52 -29.83 13.19
N ILE A 197 -17.40 -28.55 13.54
CA ILE A 197 -17.41 -28.08 14.94
C ILE A 197 -18.83 -28.18 15.54
N GLY A 198 -19.89 -28.08 14.74
CA GLY A 198 -21.28 -28.13 15.21
C GLY A 198 -21.88 -29.53 15.31
N ASN A 199 -21.25 -30.56 14.73
CA ASN A 199 -21.79 -31.92 14.65
C ASN A 199 -20.98 -32.97 15.44
N ASP A 200 -19.80 -32.62 15.95
CA ASP A 200 -19.30 -33.31 17.14
C ASP A 200 -20.25 -32.94 18.28
N GLY A 201 -20.99 -33.94 18.74
CA GLY A 201 -22.27 -33.81 19.42
C GLY A 201 -22.31 -32.76 20.51
N SER A 202 -23.54 -32.34 20.77
CA SER A 202 -24.06 -31.57 21.89
C SER A 202 -23.59 -31.99 23.30
N ASP A 203 -22.29 -32.14 23.54
CA ASP A 203 -21.69 -31.51 24.69
C ASP A 203 -21.69 -30.02 24.37
N SER A 204 -22.89 -29.43 24.37
CA SER A 204 -23.02 -27.99 24.57
C SER A 204 -22.06 -27.68 25.69
N PHE A 205 -21.05 -26.84 25.43
CA PHE A 205 -20.20 -26.31 26.46
C PHE A 205 -21.15 -25.58 27.42
N ASN A 206 -21.63 -26.32 28.42
CA ASN A 206 -22.67 -25.88 29.29
C ASN A 206 -21.94 -25.00 30.27
N PHE A 207 -22.01 -23.69 30.05
CA PHE A 207 -21.44 -22.74 31.00
C PHE A 207 -22.09 -22.89 32.39
N ASP A 208 -23.27 -23.53 32.45
CA ASP A 208 -23.95 -23.89 33.70
C ASP A 208 -23.37 -25.14 34.40
N THR A 209 -22.43 -25.87 33.79
CA THR A 209 -21.65 -26.94 34.47
C THR A 209 -20.21 -26.53 34.73
N TRP A 210 -19.87 -25.25 34.53
CA TRP A 210 -18.74 -24.67 35.25
C TRP A 210 -19.19 -24.52 36.68
N ASP A 211 -19.18 -25.63 37.41
CA ASP A 211 -19.31 -25.63 38.85
C ASP A 211 -18.11 -24.83 39.36
N THR A 212 -18.35 -23.56 39.72
CA THR A 212 -17.33 -22.67 40.30
C THR A 212 -16.77 -23.25 41.60
N ASP A 213 -17.42 -24.28 42.14
CA ASP A 213 -17.02 -25.02 43.33
C ASP A 213 -15.79 -25.94 43.06
N ASP A 214 -15.52 -26.34 41.81
CA ASP A 214 -14.35 -27.17 41.46
C ASP A 214 -13.09 -26.36 41.12
N LEU A 215 -13.23 -25.07 40.78
CA LEU A 215 -12.09 -24.19 40.46
C LEU A 215 -11.59 -23.37 41.66
N TYR A 216 -12.29 -23.43 42.77
CA TYR A 216 -11.83 -22.90 44.05
C TYR A 216 -12.36 -23.79 45.16
N ASN A 217 -11.62 -24.85 45.46
CA ASN A 217 -11.76 -25.60 46.69
C ASN A 217 -10.87 -24.94 47.77
N PRO A 218 -11.37 -23.98 48.59
CA PRO A 218 -10.56 -23.29 49.59
C PRO A 218 -10.05 -24.24 50.69
N SER A 219 -10.53 -25.49 50.73
CA SER A 219 -10.09 -26.48 51.70
C SER A 219 -8.79 -27.20 51.31
N GLU A 220 -8.33 -27.10 50.05
CA GLU A 220 -7.02 -27.64 49.62
C GLU A 220 -5.90 -26.60 49.57
N THR A 221 -6.21 -25.30 49.65
CA THR A 221 -5.19 -24.23 49.68
C THR A 221 -4.88 -23.71 51.09
N SER A 222 -5.44 -24.33 52.14
CA SER A 222 -5.25 -23.92 53.54
C SER A 222 -3.84 -24.20 54.09
N ASP A 223 -3.04 -25.04 53.43
CA ASP A 223 -1.73 -25.47 53.96
C ASP A 223 -0.54 -25.00 53.12
N ASN A 224 -0.77 -24.22 52.05
CA ASN A 224 0.28 -23.50 51.33
C ASN A 224 0.36 -22.05 51.83
N GLU A 225 0.41 -21.86 53.16
CA GLU A 225 1.05 -20.66 53.68
C GLU A 225 2.51 -20.72 53.21
N LEU A 226 2.85 -19.84 52.25
CA LEU A 226 4.24 -19.59 51.88
C LEU A 226 5.02 -19.47 53.18
N SER A 227 6.03 -20.33 53.34
CA SER A 227 6.83 -20.32 54.55
C SER A 227 7.41 -18.92 54.77
N GLU A 228 7.60 -18.48 56.02
CA GLU A 228 8.21 -17.16 56.27
C GLU A 228 9.56 -16.99 55.56
N GLU A 229 10.23 -18.09 55.25
CA GLU A 229 11.45 -18.14 54.44
C GLU A 229 11.19 -17.77 52.97
N GLU A 230 10.17 -18.34 52.33
CA GLU A 230 9.79 -18.00 50.94
C GLU A 230 9.27 -16.56 50.83
N LEU A 231 8.54 -16.06 51.84
CA LEU A 231 8.12 -14.66 51.88
C LEU A 231 9.31 -13.71 51.99
N ALA A 232 10.31 -14.04 52.82
CA ALA A 232 11.53 -13.24 52.95
C ALA A 232 12.36 -13.25 51.65
N GLU A 233 12.39 -14.36 50.93
CA GLU A 233 13.09 -14.46 49.63
C GLU A 233 12.40 -13.61 48.56
N ILE A 234 11.06 -13.61 48.52
CA ILE A 234 10.28 -12.77 47.59
C ILE A 234 10.45 -11.28 47.92
N GLU A 235 10.42 -10.89 49.19
CA GLU A 235 10.63 -9.50 49.60
C GLU A 235 12.05 -9.01 49.27
N ALA A 236 13.08 -9.83 49.52
CA ALA A 236 14.46 -9.50 49.18
C ALA A 236 14.65 -9.34 47.66
N TRP A 237 14.03 -10.21 46.87
CA TRP A 237 14.06 -10.12 45.41
C TRP A 237 13.35 -8.87 44.89
N LEU A 238 12.24 -8.47 45.52
CA LEU A 238 11.52 -7.24 45.18
C LEU A 238 12.33 -5.98 45.50
N GLU A 239 13.01 -5.91 46.66
CA GLU A 239 13.90 -4.79 46.99
C GLU A 239 15.08 -4.69 46.02
N GLU A 240 15.65 -5.83 45.59
CA GLU A 240 16.74 -5.85 44.62
C GLU A 240 16.28 -5.28 43.27
N ILE A 241 15.07 -5.64 42.81
CA ILE A 241 14.50 -5.11 41.56
C ILE A 241 14.18 -3.62 41.67
N GLU A 242 13.62 -3.17 42.79
CA GLU A 242 13.24 -1.76 42.98
C GLU A 242 14.48 -0.84 43.00
N GLY A 243 15.65 -1.37 43.36
CA GLY A 243 16.92 -0.66 43.34
C GLY A 243 17.64 -0.60 42.00
N MET A 244 17.25 -1.39 41.00
CA MET A 244 17.94 -1.44 39.70
C MET A 244 17.65 -0.20 38.85
N SER A 245 18.66 0.28 38.13
CA SER A 245 18.44 1.26 37.07
C SER A 245 17.72 0.64 35.87
N ASP A 246 17.02 1.46 35.07
CA ASP A 246 16.30 1.00 33.88
C ASP A 246 17.21 0.21 32.91
N GLU A 247 18.50 0.54 32.82
CA GLU A 247 19.47 -0.17 31.97
C GLU A 247 19.82 -1.56 32.52
N GLU A 248 20.03 -1.67 33.84
CA GLU A 248 20.33 -2.94 34.51
C GLU A 248 19.12 -3.88 34.50
N PHE A 249 17.91 -3.35 34.72
CA PHE A 249 16.68 -4.13 34.65
C PHE A 249 16.47 -4.73 33.26
N GLN A 250 16.75 -3.97 32.20
CA GLN A 250 16.68 -4.47 30.83
C GLN A 250 17.76 -5.53 30.53
N GLU A 251 18.96 -5.39 31.09
CA GLU A 251 20.00 -6.41 30.95
C GLU A 251 19.64 -7.71 31.69
N TYR A 252 19.05 -7.61 32.87
CA TYR A 252 18.51 -8.74 33.63
C TYR A 252 17.42 -9.49 32.85
N LEU A 253 16.44 -8.79 32.27
CA LEU A 253 15.39 -9.41 31.44
C LEU A 253 15.98 -10.14 30.22
N ASN A 254 16.96 -9.54 29.55
CA ASN A 254 17.64 -10.16 28.40
C ASN A 254 18.52 -11.36 28.78
N SER A 255 18.85 -11.53 30.07
CA SER A 255 19.57 -12.69 30.58
C SER A 255 18.66 -13.89 30.81
N LEU A 256 17.40 -13.66 31.20
CA LEU A 256 16.39 -14.71 31.39
C LEU A 256 15.85 -15.29 30.07
N GLU A 257 15.93 -14.54 28.98
CA GLU A 257 15.53 -15.02 27.64
C GLU A 257 16.58 -15.92 26.95
N ARG A 258 17.81 -16.01 27.48
CA ARG A 258 18.88 -16.86 26.93
C ARG A 258 18.97 -18.21 27.62
#